data_AF-A0A382BPK4-F1
#
_entry.id   AF-A0A382BPK4-F1
#
_cell.length_a   1.000
_cell.length_b   1.000
_cell.length_c   1.000
_cell.angle_alpha   90.00
_cell.angle_beta   90.00
_cell.angle_gamma   90.00
#
_symmetry.space_group_name_H-M   'P 1'
#
loop_
_entity.id
_entity.type
_entity.pdbx_description
1 polymer ?
#
loop_
_entity_poly.entity_id
_entity_poly.type
_entity_poly.pdbx_seq_one_letter_code
_entity_poly.pdbx_strand_id
1 'polypeptide(L)'
;MAWTVVLGSSQAGSPGNEIWEYENGATAAQTYTDAPGSYSGGIRTFTHPNGNVQKTYARCRMAVDDVERGELSKDWYDGQIP
;
A
#
# COMPACT_ATOMS: atom_id res chain seq x y z
N MET A 1 -3.81 7.75 -13.22
CA MET A 1 -4.42 7.34 -11.94
C MET A 1 -4.99 5.96 -12.16
N ALA A 2 -4.31 4.92 -11.68
CA ALA A 2 -4.77 3.54 -11.83
C ALA A 2 -4.70 2.84 -10.47
N TRP A 3 -5.85 2.35 -10.01
CA TRP A 3 -5.94 1.48 -8.84
C TRP A 3 -5.40 0.11 -9.21
N THR A 4 -4.56 -0.45 -8.35
CA THR A 4 -3.89 -1.72 -8.54
C THR A 4 -4.16 -2.58 -7.31
N VAL A 5 -4.40 -3.87 -7.52
CA VAL A 5 -4.66 -4.81 -6.42
C VAL A 5 -3.48 -4.86 -5.45
N VAL A 6 -3.77 -4.81 -4.15
CA VAL A 6 -2.83 -5.14 -3.09
C VAL A 6 -2.84 -6.65 -2.91
N LEU A 7 -1.83 -7.33 -3.44
CA LEU A 7 -1.70 -8.78 -3.29
C LEU A 7 -1.56 -9.18 -1.81
N GLY A 8 -2.04 -10.36 -1.46
CA GLY A 8 -2.06 -10.85 -0.07
C GLY A 8 -3.14 -10.21 0.81
N SER A 9 -3.96 -9.30 0.27
CA SER A 9 -5.10 -8.71 0.97
C SER A 9 -6.39 -9.54 0.93
N SER A 10 -6.31 -10.81 0.55
CA SER A 10 -7.50 -11.64 0.45
C SER A 10 -8.21 -11.81 1.81
N GLN A 11 -9.53 -11.82 1.80
CA GLN A 11 -10.34 -11.96 3.03
C GLN A 11 -10.06 -13.25 3.82
N ALA A 12 -9.52 -14.28 3.16
CA ALA A 12 -9.27 -15.60 3.73
C ALA A 12 -7.79 -16.03 3.75
N GLY A 13 -6.85 -15.14 3.45
CA GLY A 13 -5.42 -15.50 3.30
C GLY A 13 -5.13 -16.45 2.13
N SER A 14 -5.99 -16.48 1.11
CA SER A 14 -5.83 -17.27 -0.12
C SER A 14 -5.91 -16.38 -1.36
N PRO A 15 -5.02 -16.51 -2.36
CA PRO A 15 -4.99 -15.66 -3.55
C PRO A 15 -6.33 -15.59 -4.30
N GLY A 16 -6.67 -14.42 -4.85
CA GLY A 16 -7.79 -14.24 -5.79
C GLY A 16 -9.08 -13.67 -5.21
N ASN A 17 -9.06 -13.16 -3.98
CA ASN A 17 -10.17 -12.42 -3.35
C ASN A 17 -9.66 -11.19 -2.58
N GLU A 18 -8.66 -10.50 -3.14
CA GLU A 18 -8.04 -9.31 -2.56
C GLU A 18 -9.07 -8.20 -2.30
N ILE A 19 -9.07 -7.67 -1.08
CA ILE A 19 -10.06 -6.68 -0.64
C ILE A 19 -9.53 -5.24 -0.75
N TRP A 20 -8.22 -5.07 -0.97
CA TRP A 20 -7.56 -3.78 -1.02
C TRP A 20 -6.98 -3.49 -2.40
N GLU A 21 -7.07 -2.22 -2.80
CA GLU A 21 -6.37 -1.66 -3.94
C GLU A 21 -5.56 -0.43 -3.51
N TYR A 22 -4.45 -0.16 -4.19
CA TYR A 22 -3.65 1.03 -4.00
C TYR A 22 -3.54 1.85 -5.30
N GLU A 23 -3.41 3.16 -5.19
CA GLU A 23 -3.20 4.02 -6.36
C GLU A 23 -1.72 4.03 -6.75
N ASN A 24 -1.39 3.53 -7.93
CA ASN A 24 0.01 3.43 -8.41
C ASN A 24 0.65 4.79 -8.80
N GLY A 25 -0.12 5.86 -8.78
CA GLY A 25 0.34 7.24 -9.00
C GLY A 25 0.44 8.05 -7.71
N ALA A 26 0.17 7.45 -6.54
CA ALA A 26 0.08 8.19 -5.30
C ALA A 26 1.41 8.88 -4.92
N THR A 27 1.29 10.15 -4.54
CA THR A 27 2.38 11.00 -4.05
C THR A 27 2.08 11.47 -2.62
N ALA A 28 3.06 12.11 -1.97
CA ALA A 28 2.90 12.68 -0.64
C ALA A 28 1.70 13.64 -0.51
N ALA A 29 1.33 14.34 -1.59
CA ALA A 29 0.20 15.29 -1.60
C ALA A 29 -1.17 14.61 -1.44
N GLN A 30 -1.27 13.31 -1.66
CA GLN A 30 -2.52 12.54 -1.63
C GLN A 30 -2.70 11.74 -0.33
N THR A 31 -1.70 11.76 0.54
CA THR A 31 -1.69 11.06 1.83
C THR A 31 -1.15 12.02 2.90
N TYR A 32 0.00 11.74 3.49
CA TYR A 32 0.69 12.56 4.46
C TYR A 32 1.89 13.26 3.81
N THR A 33 1.81 14.59 3.72
CA THR A 33 2.83 15.43 3.07
C THR A 33 4.14 15.50 3.85
N ASP A 34 4.07 15.28 5.16
CA ASP A 34 5.18 15.31 6.12
C ASP A 34 5.74 13.91 6.43
N ALA A 35 5.13 12.85 5.91
CA ALA A 35 5.59 11.50 6.18
C ALA A 35 6.94 11.23 5.49
N PRO A 36 7.94 10.72 6.24
CA PRO A 36 9.28 10.55 5.73
C PRO A 36 9.35 9.40 4.72
N GLY A 37 10.22 9.56 3.72
CA GLY A 37 10.47 8.56 2.69
C GLY A 37 10.36 9.13 1.28
N SER A 38 10.62 8.25 0.32
CA SER A 38 10.49 8.57 -1.11
C SER A 38 9.31 7.80 -1.70
N TYR A 39 8.59 8.43 -2.63
CA TYR A 39 7.43 7.84 -3.29
C TYR A 39 7.81 7.40 -4.71
N SER A 40 7.49 6.16 -5.07
CA SER A 40 7.60 5.67 -6.44
C SER A 40 6.53 4.62 -6.69
N GLY A 41 5.79 4.76 -7.79
CA GLY A 41 4.72 3.82 -8.15
C GLY A 41 3.63 3.67 -7.08
N GLY A 42 3.32 4.74 -6.33
CA GLY A 42 2.36 4.69 -5.22
C GLY A 42 2.88 4.04 -3.93
N ILE A 43 4.17 3.70 -3.87
CA ILE A 43 4.82 3.10 -2.71
C ILE A 43 5.71 4.14 -2.03
N ARG A 44 5.50 4.40 -0.74
CA ARG A 44 6.45 5.12 0.09
C ARG A 44 7.50 4.15 0.64
N THR A 45 8.76 4.46 0.41
CA THR A 45 9.91 3.71 0.95
C THR A 45 10.65 4.59 1.95
N PHE A 46 10.80 4.11 3.18
CA PHE A 46 11.55 4.77 4.24
C PHE A 46 12.60 3.82 4.82
N THR A 47 13.83 4.32 4.99
CA THR A 47 14.91 3.56 5.65
C THR A 47 15.07 4.11 7.06
N HIS A 48 14.79 3.26 8.05
CA HIS A 48 14.95 3.60 9.46
C HIS A 48 16.43 3.75 9.82
N PRO A 49 16.77 4.49 10.90
CA PRO A 49 18.16 4.68 11.34
C PRO A 49 18.92 3.38 11.63
N ASN A 50 18.21 2.29 11.96
CA ASN A 50 18.79 0.96 12.17
C ASN A 50 19.04 0.17 10.86
N GLY A 51 18.78 0.78 9.70
CA GLY A 51 18.94 0.17 8.38
C GLY A 51 17.72 -0.60 7.87
N ASN A 52 16.66 -0.77 8.67
CA ASN A 52 15.47 -1.47 8.23
C ASN A 52 14.71 -0.62 7.20
N VAL A 53 14.36 -1.23 6.07
CA VAL A 53 13.54 -0.60 5.03
C VAL A 53 12.09 -0.96 5.28
N GLN A 54 11.25 0.06 5.37
CA GLN A 54 9.79 -0.07 5.42
C GLN A 54 9.20 0.41 4.09
N LYS A 55 8.26 -0.36 3.55
CA LYS A 55 7.45 0.00 2.39
C LYS A 55 5.98 0.12 2.76
N THR A 56 5.34 1.14 2.22
CA THR A 56 3.94 1.47 2.49
C THR A 56 3.21 1.73 1.18
N TYR A 57 2.04 1.12 0.98
CA TYR A 57 1.09 1.54 -0.04
C TYR A 57 0.50 2.90 0.38
N ALA A 58 0.79 3.95 -0.39
CA ALA A 58 0.59 5.34 0.01
C ALA A 58 -0.88 5.81 0.01
N ARG A 59 -1.73 5.17 -0.79
CA ARG A 59 -3.15 5.52 -0.87
C ARG A 59 -3.92 4.28 -1.26
N CYS A 60 -4.80 3.84 -0.36
CA CYS A 60 -5.53 2.59 -0.50
C CYS A 60 -7.04 2.81 -0.38
N ARG A 61 -7.80 1.94 -1.04
CA ARG A 61 -9.26 1.84 -0.94
C ARG A 61 -9.68 0.38 -0.88
N MET A 62 -10.88 0.12 -0.36
CA MET A 62 -11.44 -1.23 -0.48
C MET A 62 -11.99 -1.44 -1.88
N ALA A 63 -11.74 -2.62 -2.45
CA ALA A 63 -12.25 -3.00 -3.76
C ALA A 63 -13.79 -3.13 -3.79
N VAL A 64 -14.42 -3.39 -2.64
CA VAL A 64 -15.87 -3.66 -2.55
C VAL A 64 -16.74 -2.39 -2.61
N ASP A 65 -16.22 -1.26 -2.14
CA ASP A 65 -17.00 -0.02 -2.02
C ASP A 65 -16.29 1.22 -2.56
N ASP A 66 -15.09 1.07 -3.13
CA ASP A 66 -14.25 2.14 -3.65
C ASP A 66 -13.89 3.24 -2.62
N VAL A 67 -14.12 3.00 -1.33
CA VAL A 67 -13.87 4.01 -0.29
C VAL A 67 -12.41 3.98 0.16
N GLU A 68 -11.77 5.15 0.08
CA GLU A 68 -10.39 5.37 0.52
C GLU A 68 -10.25 5.28 2.05
N ARG A 69 -9.19 4.59 2.51
CA ARG A 69 -8.95 4.33 3.94
C ARG A 69 -7.51 4.58 4.37
N GLY A 70 -6.76 5.33 3.57
CA GLY A 70 -5.41 5.76 3.90
C GLY A 70 -4.35 4.77 3.45
N GLU A 71 -3.37 4.49 4.31
CA GLU A 71 -2.16 3.74 3.98
C GLU A 71 -2.18 2.31 4.50
N LEU A 72 -1.47 1.41 3.82
CA LEU A 72 -1.27 0.02 4.26
C LEU A 72 0.20 -0.37 4.22
N SER A 73 0.64 -1.22 5.14
CA SER A 73 2.00 -1.78 5.11
C SER A 73 2.16 -2.69 3.89
N LYS A 74 3.10 -2.36 2.99
CA LYS A 74 3.40 -3.23 1.85
C LYS A 74 4.08 -4.51 2.31
N ASP A 75 5.04 -4.38 3.21
CA ASP A 75 5.84 -5.52 3.68
C ASP A 75 4.96 -6.61 4.34
N TRP A 76 3.91 -6.22 5.07
CA TRP A 76 2.98 -7.18 5.67
C TRP A 76 2.12 -7.89 4.63
N TYR A 77 1.46 -7.16 3.74
CA TYR A 77 0.54 -7.76 2.76
C TYR A 77 1.28 -8.60 1.72
N ASP A 78 2.41 -8.12 1.21
CA ASP A 78 3.25 -8.90 0.29
C ASP A 78 3.78 -10.17 0.97
N GLY A 79 4.06 -10.13 2.28
CA GLY A 79 4.48 -11.29 3.06
C GLY A 79 3.40 -12.37 3.27
N GLN A 80 2.13 -12.08 2.93
CA GLN A 80 1.03 -13.05 2.96
C GLN A 80 0.87 -13.82 1.63
N ILE A 81 1.66 -13.49 0.61
CA ILE A 81 1.65 -14.19 -0.68
C ILE A 81 2.42 -15.52 -0.51
N PRO A 82 1.83 -16.69 -0.84
CA PRO A 82 2.48 -18.00 -0.75
C PRO A 82 3.72 -18.16 -1.63
#